data_AF-A0A957AH73-F1
#
_entry.id   AF-A0A957AH73-F1
#
_cell.length_a   1.000
_cell.length_b   1.000
_cell.length_c   1.000
_cell.angle_alpha   90.00
_cell.angle_beta   90.00
_cell.angle_gamma   90.00
#
_symmetry.space_group_name_H-M   'P 1'
#
loop_
_entity.id
_entity.type
_entity.pdbx_description
1 polymer ?
#
loop_
_entity_poly.entity_id
_entity_poly.type
_entity_poly.pdbx_seq_one_letter_code
_entity_poly.pdbx_strand_id
1 'polypeptide(L)'
;MKVSREDLKDLARGAAFLGTGGGGNPYVGRLMVERALDETGREIELLDLSEVPDDALVIPTAMMGAPTCIVEKLPNGSELVSSFQRLEGHLGKKGFATMPIEAGGMNSMMPLVVGLRLGIPVVDGDGMGRAFPELFHETFHIYG
;
A
#
# COMPACT_ATOMS: atom_id res chain seq x y z
N MET A 1 -0.52 -15.87 -1.19
CA MET A 1 -2.00 -15.82 -1.38
C MET A 1 -2.35 -14.90 -2.55
N LYS A 2 -3.47 -15.09 -3.26
CA LYS A 2 -3.90 -14.18 -4.35
C LYS A 2 -5.13 -13.38 -3.95
N VAL A 3 -5.19 -12.11 -4.37
CA VAL A 3 -6.37 -11.24 -4.20
C VAL A 3 -6.99 -10.99 -5.58
N SER A 4 -8.27 -11.32 -5.72
CA SER A 4 -9.02 -11.08 -6.95
C SER A 4 -9.68 -9.71 -6.95
N ARG A 5 -10.19 -9.30 -8.11
CA ARG A 5 -10.99 -8.07 -8.26
C ARG A 5 -12.24 -8.09 -7.38
N GLU A 6 -12.84 -9.25 -7.14
CA GLU A 6 -14.08 -9.38 -6.36
C GLU A 6 -13.82 -9.13 -4.88
N ASP A 7 -12.66 -9.56 -4.39
CA ASP A 7 -12.22 -9.38 -2.99
C ASP A 7 -11.97 -7.91 -2.64
N LEU A 8 -11.69 -7.04 -3.62
CA LEU A 8 -11.33 -5.65 -3.38
C LEU A 8 -12.42 -4.85 -2.66
N LYS A 9 -13.69 -5.19 -2.86
CA LYS A 9 -14.80 -4.53 -2.16
C LYS A 9 -14.79 -4.84 -0.67
N ASP A 10 -14.53 -6.09 -0.32
CA ASP A 10 -14.49 -6.54 1.08
C ASP A 10 -13.19 -6.11 1.75
N LEU A 11 -12.07 -6.17 1.03
CA LEU A 11 -10.80 -5.61 1.50
C LEU A 11 -10.92 -4.11 1.81
N ALA A 12 -11.54 -3.33 0.93
CA ALA A 12 -11.73 -1.89 1.15
C ALA A 12 -12.64 -1.58 2.33
N ARG A 13 -13.68 -2.39 2.53
CA ARG A 13 -14.60 -2.25 3.67
C ARG A 13 -13.90 -2.64 4.98
N GLY A 14 -13.15 -3.74 4.98
CA GLY A 14 -12.38 -4.21 6.13
C GLY A 14 -11.31 -3.20 6.54
N ALA A 15 -10.52 -2.70 5.59
CA ALA A 15 -9.51 -1.68 5.82
C ALA A 15 -10.11 -0.38 6.37
N ALA A 16 -11.28 0.04 5.89
CA ALA A 16 -11.97 1.22 6.42
C ALA A 16 -12.44 1.02 7.88
N PHE A 17 -12.90 -0.19 8.22
CA PHE A 17 -13.31 -0.53 9.59
C PHE A 17 -12.10 -0.55 10.54
N LEU A 18 -11.02 -1.26 10.15
CA LEU A 18 -9.79 -1.37 10.93
C LEU A 18 -9.03 -0.04 11.02
N GLY A 19 -9.19 0.83 10.02
CA GLY A 19 -8.62 2.17 10.00
C GLY A 19 -9.16 3.13 11.06
N THR A 20 -10.21 2.78 11.80
CA THR A 20 -10.72 3.56 12.94
C THR A 20 -10.98 5.04 12.64
N GLY A 21 -11.41 5.35 11.42
CA GLY A 21 -11.71 6.70 10.93
C GLY A 21 -10.58 7.39 10.14
N GLY A 22 -9.40 6.76 10.03
CA GLY A 22 -8.25 7.28 9.28
C GLY A 22 -7.90 6.50 8.00
N GLY A 23 -6.72 6.80 7.45
CA GLY A 23 -6.12 6.06 6.34
C GLY A 23 -6.69 6.32 4.95
N GLY A 24 -7.47 7.39 4.79
CA GLY A 24 -7.96 7.88 3.49
C GLY A 24 -9.20 7.17 2.96
N ASN A 25 -9.70 7.65 1.82
CA ASN A 25 -10.96 7.18 1.25
C ASN A 25 -10.83 5.78 0.59
N PRO A 26 -11.49 4.73 1.13
CA PRO A 26 -11.38 3.37 0.61
C PRO A 26 -11.93 3.21 -0.80
N TYR A 27 -12.92 4.03 -1.18
CA TYR A 27 -13.51 3.98 -2.52
C TYR A 27 -12.50 4.42 -3.59
N VAL A 28 -11.79 5.52 -3.34
CA VAL A 28 -10.76 6.04 -4.26
C VAL A 28 -9.60 5.04 -4.35
N GLY A 29 -9.16 4.49 -3.21
CA GLY A 29 -8.11 3.46 -3.17
C GLY A 29 -8.47 2.24 -4.02
N ARG A 30 -9.68 1.68 -3.83
CA ARG A 30 -10.18 0.56 -4.63
C ARG A 30 -10.19 0.86 -6.14
N LEU A 31 -10.69 2.03 -6.55
CA LEU A 31 -10.72 2.41 -7.96
C LEU A 31 -9.32 2.47 -8.59
N MET A 32 -8.31 2.92 -7.83
CA MET A 32 -6.92 2.93 -8.30
C MET A 32 -6.36 1.53 -8.51
N VAL A 33 -6.68 0.58 -7.61
CA VAL A 33 -6.28 -0.83 -7.75
C VAL A 33 -6.99 -1.47 -8.95
N GLU A 34 -8.30 -1.25 -9.08
CA GLU A 34 -9.09 -1.74 -10.22
C GLU A 34 -8.53 -1.25 -11.56
N ARG A 35 -8.16 0.04 -11.64
CA ARG A 35 -7.51 0.60 -12.82
C ARG A 35 -6.13 -0.01 -13.07
N ALA A 36 -5.34 -0.24 -12.03
CA ALA A 36 -4.03 -0.87 -12.16
C ALA A 36 -4.13 -2.32 -12.65
N LEU A 37 -5.13 -3.08 -12.20
CA LEU A 37 -5.44 -4.41 -12.71
C LEU A 37 -5.72 -4.37 -14.22
N ASP A 38 -6.60 -3.46 -14.66
CA ASP A 38 -7.00 -3.35 -16.07
C ASP A 38 -5.82 -2.96 -16.98
N GLU A 39 -4.98 -2.03 -16.53
CA GLU A 39 -3.87 -1.52 -17.34
C GLU A 39 -2.64 -2.46 -17.35
N THR A 40 -2.43 -3.26 -16.32
CA THR A 40 -1.26 -4.16 -16.23
C THR A 40 -1.54 -5.59 -16.66
N GLY A 41 -2.79 -6.06 -16.53
CA GLY A 41 -3.15 -7.45 -16.75
C GLY A 41 -2.49 -8.43 -15.76
N ARG A 42 -1.92 -7.92 -14.66
CA ARG A 42 -1.26 -8.72 -13.63
C ARG A 42 -2.23 -9.10 -12.51
N GLU A 43 -1.82 -10.09 -11.73
CA GLU A 43 -2.50 -10.49 -10.51
C GLU A 43 -1.85 -9.85 -9.29
N ILE A 44 -2.63 -9.70 -8.22
CA ILE A 44 -2.12 -9.27 -6.93
C ILE A 44 -1.57 -10.50 -6.19
N GLU A 45 -0.29 -10.47 -5.88
CA GLU A 45 0.40 -11.48 -5.09
C GLU A 45 0.61 -10.95 -3.66
N LEU A 46 -0.04 -11.62 -2.69
CA LEU A 46 0.22 -11.42 -1.27
C LEU A 46 1.26 -12.43 -0.79
N LEU A 47 2.24 -11.94 -0.05
CA LEU A 47 3.33 -12.70 0.54
C LEU A 47 3.17 -12.72 2.06
N ASP A 48 3.19 -13.90 2.67
CA ASP A 48 3.19 -14.00 4.13
C ASP A 48 4.53 -13.48 4.68
N LEU A 49 4.52 -12.88 5.87
CA LEU A 49 5.74 -12.34 6.47
C LEU A 49 6.83 -13.42 6.65
N SER A 50 6.46 -14.67 6.91
CA SER A 50 7.39 -15.80 7.03
C SER A 50 8.10 -16.18 5.73
N GLU A 51 7.60 -15.69 4.58
CA GLU A 51 8.20 -15.92 3.27
C GLU A 51 9.18 -14.79 2.86
N VAL A 52 9.27 -13.71 3.66
CA VAL A 52 10.18 -12.59 3.42
C VAL A 52 11.58 -12.93 3.93
N PRO A 53 12.63 -12.89 3.09
CA PRO A 53 14.01 -13.07 3.55
C PRO A 53 14.43 -12.00 4.56
N ASP A 54 15.22 -12.37 5.57
CA ASP A 54 15.67 -11.46 6.64
C ASP A 54 16.41 -10.21 6.14
N ASP A 55 17.10 -10.30 4.99
CA ASP A 55 17.87 -9.21 4.38
C ASP A 55 17.13 -8.51 3.23
N ALA A 56 15.87 -8.89 2.99
CA ALA A 56 15.05 -8.30 1.94
C ALA A 56 14.69 -6.85 2.28
N LEU A 57 14.71 -5.99 1.25
CA LEU A 57 14.24 -4.62 1.38
C LEU A 57 12.73 -4.59 1.09
N VAL A 58 11.91 -4.45 2.14
CA VAL A 58 10.48 -4.16 2.00
C VAL A 58 10.28 -2.66 2.13
N ILE A 59 9.59 -2.05 1.18
CA ILE A 59 9.35 -0.60 1.17
C ILE A 59 7.84 -0.36 1.39
N PRO A 60 7.42 0.08 2.59
CA PRO A 60 6.04 0.46 2.83
C PRO A 60 5.62 1.61 1.90
N THR A 61 4.41 1.53 1.37
CA THR A 61 3.87 2.56 0.46
C THR A 61 2.55 3.09 1.00
N ALA A 62 2.45 4.42 1.08
CA ALA A 62 1.26 5.11 1.53
C ALA A 62 1.09 6.47 0.86
N MET A 63 -0.08 7.06 1.02
CA MET A 63 -0.31 8.48 0.80
C MET A 63 -0.31 9.23 2.13
N MET A 64 0.30 10.41 2.13
CA MET A 64 0.35 11.30 3.28
C MET A 64 -0.02 12.73 2.87
N GLY A 65 -0.82 13.40 3.70
CA GLY A 65 -1.32 14.74 3.44
C GLY A 65 -2.74 14.95 3.96
N ALA A 66 -3.33 16.10 3.62
CA ALA A 66 -4.70 16.41 4.03
C ALA A 66 -5.71 15.56 3.24
N PRO A 67 -6.61 14.80 3.90
CA PRO A 67 -7.62 13.98 3.22
C PRO A 67 -8.54 14.81 2.30
N THR A 68 -8.80 16.07 2.67
CA THR A 68 -9.60 17.00 1.86
C THR A 68 -8.98 17.29 0.50
N CYS A 69 -7.65 17.37 0.42
CA CYS A 69 -6.95 17.63 -0.85
C CYS A 69 -7.16 16.49 -1.86
N ILE A 70 -7.25 15.24 -1.41
CA ILE A 70 -7.48 14.09 -2.28
C ILE A 70 -8.88 14.12 -2.93
N VAL A 71 -9.86 14.76 -2.29
CA VAL A 71 -11.21 14.91 -2.85
C VAL A 71 -11.23 15.92 -4.00
N GLU A 72 -10.43 16.98 -3.92
CA GLU A 72 -10.34 18.03 -4.94
C GLU A 72 -9.30 17.74 -6.02
N LYS A 73 -8.22 17.02 -5.65
CA LYS A 73 -7.09 16.66 -6.50
C LYS A 73 -6.81 15.17 -6.37
N LEU A 74 -7.52 14.40 -7.17
CA LEU A 74 -7.29 12.96 -7.27
C LEU A 74 -5.84 12.67 -7.69
N PRO A 75 -5.24 11.58 -7.18
CA PRO A 75 -3.93 11.13 -7.62
C PRO A 75 -3.90 10.91 -9.14
N ASN A 76 -2.83 11.35 -9.79
CA ASN A 76 -2.59 11.10 -11.21
C ASN A 76 -2.42 9.59 -11.49
N GLY A 77 -1.86 8.87 -10.51
CA GLY A 77 -1.64 7.42 -10.54
C GLY A 77 -0.18 7.03 -10.76
N SER A 78 0.72 7.99 -10.97
CA SER A 78 2.16 7.77 -11.17
C SER A 78 3.00 8.07 -9.93
N GLU A 79 2.44 8.78 -8.95
CA GLU A 79 3.13 9.27 -7.75
C GLU A 79 3.69 8.12 -6.91
N LEU A 80 2.91 7.06 -6.72
CA LEU A 80 3.30 5.89 -5.92
C LEU A 80 4.52 5.18 -6.53
N VAL A 81 4.47 4.91 -7.84
CA VAL A 81 5.57 4.24 -8.54
C VAL A 81 6.81 5.14 -8.62
N SER A 82 6.63 6.43 -8.90
CA SER A 82 7.74 7.38 -9.01
C SER A 82 8.46 7.57 -7.67
N SER A 83 7.71 7.69 -6.57
CA SER A 83 8.29 7.79 -5.22
C SER A 83 9.01 6.52 -4.80
N PHE A 84 8.42 5.35 -5.05
CA PHE A 84 9.05 4.05 -4.80
C PHE A 84 10.38 3.91 -5.55
N GLN A 85 10.39 4.13 -6.86
CA GLN A 85 11.61 4.01 -7.69
C GLN A 85 12.67 5.06 -7.36
N ARG A 86 12.27 6.26 -6.92
CA ARG A 86 13.21 7.28 -6.41
C ARG A 86 13.91 6.80 -5.15
N LEU A 87 13.18 6.16 -4.24
CA LEU A 87 13.78 5.59 -3.02
C LEU A 87 14.71 4.43 -3.38
N GLU A 88 14.32 3.53 -4.29
CA GLU A 88 15.21 2.47 -4.79
C GLU A 88 16.52 3.05 -5.35
N GLY A 89 16.43 4.10 -6.16
CA GLY A 89 17.59 4.79 -6.74
C GLY A 89 18.47 5.46 -5.68
N HIS A 90 17.86 6.05 -4.65
CA HIS A 90 18.58 6.65 -3.53
C HIS A 90 19.33 5.59 -2.69
N LEU A 91 18.70 4.45 -2.43
CA LEU A 91 19.28 3.35 -1.65
C LEU A 91 20.25 2.48 -2.47
N GLY A 92 20.22 2.57 -3.80
CA GLY A 92 20.98 1.70 -4.69
C GLY A 92 20.54 0.23 -4.62
N LYS A 93 19.34 -0.05 -4.09
CA LYS A 93 18.79 -1.40 -3.89
C LYS A 93 17.33 -1.44 -4.38
N LYS A 94 16.95 -2.54 -5.04
CA LYS A 94 15.58 -2.77 -5.47
C LYS A 94 14.73 -3.25 -4.29
N GLY A 95 13.49 -2.78 -4.23
CA GLY A 95 12.50 -3.28 -3.29
C GLY A 95 12.15 -4.72 -3.65
N PHE A 96 12.31 -5.63 -2.70
CA PHE A 96 11.89 -7.02 -2.85
C PHE A 96 10.36 -7.13 -2.85
N ALA A 97 9.72 -6.39 -1.95
CA ALA A 97 8.27 -6.30 -1.81
C ALA A 97 7.87 -4.88 -1.40
N THR A 98 6.58 -4.58 -1.52
CA THR A 98 5.95 -3.42 -0.87
C THR A 98 5.00 -3.90 0.21
N MET A 99 4.50 -3.01 1.05
CA MET A 99 3.49 -3.33 2.06
C MET A 99 2.68 -2.10 2.46
N PRO A 100 1.48 -2.28 3.03
CA PRO A 100 0.78 -1.22 3.73
C PRO A 100 1.62 -0.66 4.87
N ILE A 101 1.55 0.66 5.05
CA ILE A 101 2.11 1.30 6.24
C ILE A 101 1.19 1.10 7.46
N GLU A 102 -0.12 1.00 7.19
CA GLU A 102 -1.18 0.92 8.19
C GLU A 102 -2.38 0.15 7.63
N ALA A 103 -3.20 -0.41 8.53
CA ALA A 103 -4.58 -0.77 8.19
C ALA A 103 -5.41 0.52 8.05
N GLY A 104 -5.69 0.93 6.81
CA GLY A 104 -6.34 2.20 6.50
C GLY A 104 -7.03 2.17 5.13
N GLY A 105 -8.16 2.86 4.98
CA GLY A 105 -9.05 2.68 3.81
C GLY A 105 -8.33 2.77 2.45
N MET A 106 -7.63 3.87 2.20
CA MET A 106 -6.79 4.06 1.00
C MET A 106 -5.39 3.46 1.20
N ASN A 107 -4.77 3.62 2.36
CA ASN A 107 -3.38 3.21 2.60
C ASN A 107 -3.17 1.68 2.59
N SER A 108 -4.22 0.87 2.80
CA SER A 108 -4.17 -0.58 2.55
C SER A 108 -4.32 -0.95 1.06
N MET A 109 -4.68 0.00 0.20
CA MET A 109 -4.85 -0.22 -1.25
C MET A 109 -3.64 0.24 -2.07
N MET A 110 -2.95 1.31 -1.66
CA MET A 110 -1.82 1.88 -2.40
C MET A 110 -0.68 0.90 -2.69
N PRO A 111 -0.28 0.01 -1.75
CA PRO A 111 0.74 -1.01 -2.02
C PRO A 111 0.32 -1.99 -3.12
N LEU A 112 -0.96 -2.32 -3.23
CA LEU A 112 -1.48 -3.20 -4.30
C LEU A 112 -1.28 -2.54 -5.68
N VAL A 113 -1.47 -1.22 -5.78
CA VAL A 113 -1.17 -0.46 -7.01
C VAL A 113 0.31 -0.58 -7.35
N VAL A 114 1.20 -0.39 -6.39
CA VAL A 114 2.65 -0.51 -6.62
C VAL A 114 3.04 -1.93 -7.02
N GLY A 115 2.56 -2.94 -6.30
CA GLY A 115 2.81 -4.35 -6.60
C GLY A 115 2.38 -4.71 -8.02
N LEU A 116 1.17 -4.29 -8.44
CA LEU A 116 0.69 -4.49 -9.80
C LEU A 116 1.55 -3.76 -10.85
N ARG A 117 1.93 -2.51 -10.61
CA ARG A 117 2.69 -1.71 -11.59
C ARG A 117 4.12 -2.19 -11.75
N LEU A 118 4.76 -2.58 -10.65
CA LEU A 118 6.17 -2.98 -10.62
C LEU A 118 6.36 -4.49 -10.77
N GLY A 119 5.32 -5.30 -10.58
CA GLY A 119 5.42 -6.76 -10.62
C GLY A 119 6.18 -7.32 -9.42
N ILE A 120 5.98 -6.73 -8.23
CA ILE A 120 6.56 -7.17 -6.96
C ILE A 120 5.44 -7.59 -6.00
N PRO A 121 5.69 -8.55 -5.09
CA PRO A 121 4.69 -8.98 -4.12
C PRO A 121 4.37 -7.88 -3.09
N VAL A 122 3.22 -8.03 -2.45
CA VAL A 122 2.78 -7.19 -1.31
C VAL A 122 2.79 -8.05 -0.05
N VAL A 123 3.53 -7.63 0.98
CA VAL A 123 3.54 -8.35 2.25
C VAL A 123 2.18 -8.18 2.94
N ASP A 124 1.60 -9.29 3.40
CA ASP A 124 0.37 -9.30 4.21
C ASP A 124 0.70 -8.92 5.66
N GLY A 125 0.76 -7.62 5.89
CA GLY A 125 1.05 -7.02 7.18
C GLY A 125 1.09 -5.51 7.08
N ASP A 126 1.14 -4.85 8.24
CA ASP A 126 1.28 -3.39 8.31
C ASP A 126 2.03 -2.98 9.58
N GLY A 127 2.41 -1.70 9.66
CA GLY A 127 3.23 -1.20 10.76
C GLY A 127 2.50 -1.04 12.10
N MET A 128 1.16 -1.08 12.16
CA MET A 128 0.40 -0.63 13.34
C MET A 128 -0.90 -1.41 13.67
N GLY A 129 -1.52 -2.07 12.69
CA GLY A 129 -2.82 -2.75 12.78
C GLY A 129 -4.05 -1.81 12.74
N ARG A 130 -3.83 -0.51 12.59
CA ARG A 130 -4.87 0.55 12.53
C ARG A 130 -4.29 1.82 11.92
N ALA A 131 -5.15 2.79 11.59
CA ALA A 131 -4.67 4.10 11.19
C ALA A 131 -4.15 4.94 12.38
N PHE A 132 -3.20 5.82 12.10
CA PHE A 132 -2.52 6.67 13.08
C PHE A 132 -2.19 8.05 12.51
N PRO A 133 -1.88 9.06 13.36
CA PRO A 133 -1.65 10.43 12.88
C PRO A 133 -0.23 10.72 12.40
N GLU A 134 0.79 10.00 12.90
CA GLU A 134 2.21 10.33 12.69
C GLU A 134 3.06 9.05 12.56
N LEU A 135 4.06 9.08 11.66
CA LEU A 135 4.89 7.92 11.26
C LEU A 135 5.57 7.19 12.42
N PHE A 136 5.93 7.90 13.49
CA PHE A 136 6.67 7.31 14.61
C PHE A 136 5.80 6.41 15.50
N HIS A 137 4.49 6.30 15.24
CA HIS A 137 3.62 5.36 15.94
C HIS A 137 3.75 3.92 15.42
N GLU A 138 4.37 3.72 14.26
CA GLU A 138 4.54 2.40 13.67
C GLU A 138 5.60 1.58 14.41
N THR A 139 5.45 0.26 14.35
CA THR A 139 6.44 -0.69 14.86
C THR A 139 7.82 -0.52 14.23
N PHE A 140 7.91 -0.03 12.98
CA PHE A 140 9.20 0.29 12.35
C PHE A 140 9.99 1.35 13.13
N HIS A 141 9.32 2.29 13.80
CA HIS A 141 10.01 3.28 14.63
C HIS A 141 10.58 2.66 15.92
N ILE A 142 9.98 1.57 16.41
CA ILE A 142 10.42 0.87 17.63
C ILE A 142 11.67 0.04 17.33
N TYR A 143 11.72 -0.61 16.18
CA TYR A 143 12.74 -1.62 15.86
C TYR A 143 13.84 -1.15 14.90
N GLY A 144 13.69 0.02 14.26
CA GLY A 144 14.67 0.61 13.33
C GLY A 144 14.54 0.09 11.91
#